data_AF-A0A7G9FZ70-F1
#
_entry.id   AF-A0A7G9FZ70-F1
#
_cell.length_a   1.000
_cell.length_b   1.000
_cell.length_c   1.000
_cell.angle_alpha   90.00
_cell.angle_beta   90.00
_cell.angle_gamma   90.00
#
_symmetry.space_group_name_H-M   'P 1'
#
loop_
_entity.id
_entity.type
_entity.pdbx_description
1 polymer ?
#
loop_
_entity_poly.entity_id
_entity_poly.type
_entity_poly.pdbx_seq_one_letter_code
_entity_poly.pdbx_strand_id
1 'polypeptide(L)'
;MESAAKIKEILQAAELEKLPDFIAAYQEDPRNGVQKLVASAQKKLDALEKEKQRIENLKKYEKEYAGYTYICGIDEVGRGPLAGPVVAGAVILPKDCNILYINDSKQLSEKKREELYDVITKEAVAWAVGYASPERIDEINILQATYEAMREAIGKLSPAPDLLLNDAVTIPGVSIRQVPIIKGDAKSISIGAASIVAKVTRDRLMEQYADVFPEYDFASNKGYGSAAHIAALKQYGPTPIHRHSFIKNFGF
;
A
#
# COMPACT_ATOMS: atom_id res chain seq x y z
N MET A 1 23.38 -12.83 -38.92
CA MET A 1 23.49 -12.63 -37.46
C MET A 1 23.24 -11.16 -37.16
N GLU A 2 22.30 -10.85 -36.26
CA GLU A 2 22.02 -9.47 -35.85
C GLU A 2 23.18 -8.90 -35.02
N SER A 3 23.37 -7.58 -35.05
CA SER A 3 24.41 -6.94 -34.24
C SER A 3 24.04 -7.00 -32.74
N ALA A 4 25.04 -7.00 -31.86
CA ALA A 4 24.78 -6.98 -30.40
C ALA A 4 23.97 -5.75 -29.97
N ALA A 5 24.11 -4.62 -30.69
CA ALA A 5 23.30 -3.42 -30.47
C ALA A 5 21.82 -3.66 -30.78
N LYS A 6 21.53 -4.31 -31.92
CA LYS A 6 20.16 -4.66 -32.31
C LYS A 6 19.53 -5.67 -31.35
N ILE A 7 20.29 -6.67 -30.88
CA ILE A 7 19.82 -7.64 -29.88
C ILE A 7 19.51 -6.96 -28.54
N LYS A 8 20.30 -5.94 -28.16
CA LYS A 8 20.03 -5.13 -26.96
C LYS A 8 18.73 -4.33 -27.10
N GLU A 9 18.46 -3.75 -28.26
CA GLU A 9 17.19 -3.05 -28.54
C GLU A 9 16.00 -4.01 -28.45
N ILE A 10 16.13 -5.22 -29.00
CA ILE A 10 15.10 -6.27 -28.89
C ILE A 10 14.83 -6.60 -27.41
N LEU A 11 15.87 -6.79 -26.59
CA LEU A 11 15.71 -7.05 -25.15
C LEU A 11 15.07 -5.88 -24.39
N GLN A 12 15.36 -4.64 -24.79
CA GLN A 12 14.81 -3.44 -24.15
C GLN A 12 13.33 -3.24 -24.49
N ALA A 13 12.93 -3.61 -25.70
CA ALA A 13 11.55 -3.56 -26.15
C ALA A 13 10.72 -4.79 -25.76
N ALA A 14 11.37 -5.89 -25.36
CA ALA A 14 10.70 -7.13 -24.99
C ALA A 14 9.91 -6.98 -23.69
N GLU A 15 8.63 -7.33 -23.75
CA GLU A 15 7.81 -7.58 -22.57
C GLU A 15 8.35 -8.79 -21.79
N LEU A 16 8.11 -8.82 -20.48
CA LEU A 16 8.57 -9.88 -19.58
C LEU A 16 8.17 -11.29 -20.07
N GLU A 17 6.99 -11.41 -20.66
CA GLU A 17 6.44 -12.68 -21.18
C GLU A 17 7.20 -13.22 -22.39
N LYS A 18 7.93 -12.36 -23.13
CA LYS A 18 8.72 -12.73 -24.33
C LYS A 18 10.19 -12.98 -24.00
N LEU A 19 10.60 -12.83 -22.75
CA LEU A 19 11.96 -13.13 -22.32
C LEU A 19 12.36 -14.60 -22.55
N PRO A 20 11.49 -15.61 -22.38
CA PRO A 20 11.82 -16.99 -22.73
C PRO A 20 12.17 -17.16 -24.21
N ASP A 21 11.42 -16.54 -25.12
CA ASP A 21 11.69 -16.58 -26.56
C ASP A 21 13.01 -15.90 -26.90
N PHE A 22 13.29 -14.75 -26.28
CA PHE A 22 14.57 -14.05 -26.41
C PHE A 22 15.74 -14.93 -25.96
N ILE A 23 15.62 -15.58 -24.81
CA ILE A 23 16.66 -16.46 -24.28
C ILE A 23 16.88 -17.64 -25.23
N ALA A 24 15.81 -18.31 -25.65
CA ALA A 24 15.89 -19.44 -26.58
C ALA A 24 16.55 -19.06 -27.92
N ALA A 25 16.29 -17.86 -28.43
CA ALA A 25 16.84 -17.37 -29.69
C ALA A 25 18.34 -17.06 -29.64
N TYR A 26 18.86 -16.62 -28.49
CA TYR A 26 20.24 -16.09 -28.39
C TYR A 26 21.16 -16.84 -27.41
N GLN A 27 20.68 -17.86 -26.69
CA GLN A 27 21.48 -18.60 -25.69
C GLN A 27 22.72 -19.30 -26.27
N GLU A 28 22.68 -19.73 -27.53
CA GLU A 28 23.81 -20.38 -28.22
C GLU A 28 24.77 -19.38 -28.90
N ASP A 29 24.51 -18.07 -28.81
CA ASP A 29 25.34 -17.06 -29.49
C ASP A 29 26.69 -16.89 -28.77
N PRO A 30 27.84 -17.18 -29.41
CA PRO A 30 29.14 -17.21 -28.71
C PRO A 30 29.66 -15.81 -28.32
N ARG A 31 29.04 -14.73 -28.78
CA ARG A 31 29.52 -13.35 -28.52
C ARG A 31 29.28 -12.98 -27.06
N ASN A 32 30.34 -12.65 -26.34
CA ASN A 32 30.29 -12.24 -24.92
C ASN A 32 29.25 -11.13 -24.65
N GLY A 33 29.12 -10.16 -25.56
CA GLY A 33 28.10 -9.11 -25.45
C GLY A 33 26.66 -9.63 -25.46
N VAL A 34 26.37 -10.64 -26.29
CA VAL A 34 25.05 -11.28 -26.39
C VAL A 34 24.80 -12.19 -25.19
N GLN A 35 25.80 -12.98 -24.77
CA GLN A 35 25.73 -13.80 -23.56
C GLN A 35 25.41 -12.99 -22.30
N LYS A 36 25.95 -11.77 -22.17
CA LYS A 36 25.57 -10.84 -21.09
C LYS A 36 24.11 -10.39 -21.17
N LEU A 37 23.57 -10.19 -22.37
CA LEU A 37 22.16 -9.84 -22.57
C LEU A 37 21.24 -11.00 -22.19
N VAL A 38 21.58 -12.22 -22.62
CA VAL A 38 20.87 -13.46 -22.26
C VAL A 38 20.88 -13.66 -20.75
N ALA A 39 22.05 -13.54 -20.09
CA ALA A 39 22.15 -13.64 -18.64
C ALA A 39 21.30 -12.58 -17.92
N SER A 40 21.24 -11.35 -18.46
CA SER A 40 20.37 -10.31 -17.91
C SER A 40 18.89 -10.64 -18.11
N ALA A 41 18.49 -11.23 -19.23
CA ALA A 41 17.13 -11.68 -19.47
C ALA A 41 16.74 -12.81 -18.52
N GLN A 42 17.62 -13.81 -18.33
CA GLN A 42 17.42 -14.92 -17.40
C GLN A 42 17.24 -14.41 -15.97
N LYS A 43 18.11 -13.49 -15.52
CA LYS A 43 17.98 -12.89 -14.18
C LYS A 43 16.65 -12.17 -13.98
N LYS A 44 16.11 -11.50 -15.01
CA LYS A 44 14.80 -10.85 -14.95
C LYS A 44 13.67 -11.89 -14.86
N LEU A 45 13.75 -12.96 -15.64
CA LEU A 45 12.78 -14.06 -15.60
C LEU A 45 12.78 -14.75 -14.22
N ASP A 46 13.95 -15.07 -13.68
CA ASP A 46 14.10 -15.68 -12.35
C ASP A 46 13.54 -14.77 -11.24
N ALA A 47 13.76 -13.46 -11.35
CA ALA A 47 13.22 -12.49 -10.41
C ALA A 47 11.69 -12.40 -10.49
N LEU A 48 11.12 -12.47 -11.69
CA LEU A 48 9.68 -12.49 -11.91
C LEU A 48 9.05 -13.77 -11.31
N GLU A 49 9.67 -14.92 -11.53
CA GLU A 49 9.16 -16.19 -11.00
C GLU A 49 9.21 -16.22 -9.47
N LYS A 50 10.30 -15.73 -8.87
CA LYS A 50 10.39 -15.55 -7.41
C LYS A 50 9.31 -14.62 -6.89
N GLU A 51 8.99 -13.55 -7.62
CA GLU A 51 7.94 -12.62 -7.24
C GLU A 51 6.55 -13.25 -7.31
N LYS A 52 6.25 -14.00 -8.38
CA LYS A 52 5.00 -14.77 -8.48
C LYS A 52 4.85 -15.73 -7.30
N GLN A 53 5.90 -16.46 -6.96
CA GLN A 53 5.90 -17.36 -5.81
C GLN A 53 5.70 -16.60 -4.49
N ARG A 54 6.31 -15.42 -4.32
CA ARG A 54 6.15 -14.58 -3.13
C ARG A 54 4.70 -14.13 -2.97
N ILE A 55 4.09 -13.66 -4.06
CA ILE A 55 2.68 -13.24 -4.08
C ILE A 55 1.75 -14.42 -3.80
N GLU A 56 2.05 -15.59 -4.36
CA GLU A 56 1.26 -16.80 -4.11
C GLU A 56 1.31 -17.23 -2.64
N ASN A 57 2.46 -17.06 -1.98
CA ASN A 57 2.61 -17.27 -0.54
C ASN A 57 1.87 -16.20 0.28
N LEU A 58 1.77 -14.96 -0.23
CA LEU A 58 1.06 -13.85 0.40
C LEU A 58 -0.48 -14.05 0.35
N LYS A 59 -0.99 -14.89 -0.56
CA LYS A 59 -2.41 -15.28 -0.65
C LYS A 59 -2.82 -16.35 0.35
N LYS A 60 -2.00 -16.65 1.36
CA LYS A 60 -2.23 -17.76 2.30
C LYS A 60 -3.62 -17.69 2.93
N TYR A 61 -4.01 -16.53 3.45
CA TYR A 61 -5.29 -16.36 4.13
C TYR A 61 -6.46 -16.35 3.17
N GLU A 62 -6.32 -15.71 2.01
CA GLU A 62 -7.33 -15.72 0.95
C GLU A 62 -7.65 -17.14 0.49
N LYS A 63 -6.64 -18.03 0.43
CA LYS A 63 -6.82 -19.45 0.16
C LYS A 63 -7.43 -20.23 1.32
N GLU A 64 -6.99 -19.98 2.55
CA GLU A 64 -7.55 -20.61 3.75
C GLU A 64 -9.06 -20.35 3.85
N TYR A 65 -9.51 -19.18 3.41
CA TYR A 65 -10.89 -18.73 3.45
C TYR A 65 -11.58 -18.72 2.07
N ALA A 66 -11.10 -19.49 1.09
CA ALA A 66 -11.60 -19.48 -0.30
C ALA A 66 -13.10 -19.82 -0.47
N GLY A 67 -13.73 -20.40 0.56
CA GLY A 67 -15.18 -20.63 0.62
C GLY A 67 -16.02 -19.36 0.68
N TYR A 68 -15.45 -18.22 1.07
CA TYR A 68 -16.09 -16.91 1.01
C TYR A 68 -15.94 -16.28 -0.39
N THR A 69 -16.88 -15.43 -0.80
CA THR A 69 -16.84 -14.78 -2.12
C THR A 69 -16.08 -13.47 -2.05
N TYR A 70 -16.47 -12.61 -1.10
CA TYR A 70 -15.90 -11.28 -0.92
C TYR A 70 -15.06 -11.23 0.36
N ILE A 71 -13.77 -11.52 0.21
CA ILE A 71 -12.78 -11.39 1.28
C ILE A 71 -12.22 -9.96 1.22
N CYS A 72 -12.39 -9.21 2.29
CA CYS A 72 -11.91 -7.83 2.40
C CYS A 72 -10.68 -7.77 3.31
N GLY A 73 -9.58 -7.19 2.81
CA GLY A 73 -8.47 -6.78 3.65
C GLY A 73 -8.68 -5.38 4.21
N ILE A 74 -8.21 -5.15 5.44
CA ILE A 74 -8.33 -3.87 6.14
C ILE A 74 -7.00 -3.53 6.82
N ASP A 75 -6.56 -2.30 6.64
CA ASP A 75 -5.40 -1.72 7.32
C ASP A 75 -5.56 -0.20 7.51
N GLU A 76 -4.80 0.38 8.43
CA GLU A 76 -4.80 1.81 8.72
C GLU A 76 -3.43 2.48 8.60
N VAL A 77 -3.46 3.78 8.34
CA VAL A 77 -2.29 4.64 8.40
C VAL A 77 -2.59 5.92 9.17
N GLY A 78 -1.54 6.51 9.76
CA GLY A 78 -1.66 7.81 10.39
C GLY A 78 -2.03 7.75 11.86
N ARG A 79 -1.73 6.66 12.57
CA ARG A 79 -1.95 6.62 14.03
C ARG A 79 -0.96 7.45 14.84
N GLY A 80 0.32 7.45 14.46
CA GLY A 80 1.39 8.17 15.18
C GLY A 80 1.61 9.66 14.89
N PRO A 81 1.23 10.23 13.72
CA PRO A 81 1.39 11.65 13.41
C PRO A 81 0.79 12.61 14.44
N LEU A 82 1.40 13.79 14.56
CA LEU A 82 0.90 14.92 15.35
C LEU A 82 -0.24 15.66 14.64
N ALA A 83 -0.30 15.56 13.30
CA ALA A 83 -1.27 16.24 12.47
C ALA A 83 -1.87 15.34 11.38
N GLY A 84 -3.05 15.72 10.91
CA GLY A 84 -3.85 15.04 9.89
C GLY A 84 -4.70 13.89 10.45
N PRO A 85 -5.58 13.31 9.63
CA PRO A 85 -6.48 12.25 10.05
C PRO A 85 -5.75 10.90 10.22
N VAL A 86 -6.45 9.96 10.84
CA VAL A 86 -6.20 8.52 10.62
C VAL A 86 -7.06 8.08 9.44
N VAL A 87 -6.49 7.27 8.55
CA VAL A 87 -7.16 6.77 7.33
C VAL A 87 -7.11 5.25 7.35
N ALA A 88 -8.25 4.61 7.13
CA ALA A 88 -8.33 3.16 6.94
C ALA A 88 -8.69 2.84 5.50
N GLY A 89 -8.02 1.84 4.92
CA GLY A 89 -8.34 1.27 3.63
C GLY A 89 -9.09 -0.04 3.80
N ALA A 90 -10.05 -0.31 2.92
CA ALA A 90 -10.73 -1.59 2.82
C ALA A 90 -10.76 -2.03 1.35
N VAL A 91 -10.28 -3.23 1.05
CA VAL A 91 -10.11 -3.70 -0.35
C VAL A 91 -10.58 -5.15 -0.49
N ILE A 92 -11.45 -5.39 -1.46
CA ILE A 92 -11.85 -6.72 -1.94
C ILE A 92 -11.20 -6.95 -3.30
N LEU A 93 -10.26 -7.89 -3.37
CA LEU A 93 -9.60 -8.28 -4.61
C LEU A 93 -10.38 -9.39 -5.34
N PRO A 94 -10.24 -9.53 -6.67
CA PRO A 94 -10.74 -10.69 -7.40
C PRO A 94 -10.14 -12.00 -6.86
N LYS A 95 -10.88 -13.12 -6.95
CA LYS A 95 -10.40 -14.43 -6.49
C LYS A 95 -9.13 -14.90 -7.21
N ASP A 96 -9.00 -14.52 -8.47
CA ASP A 96 -7.87 -14.81 -9.35
C ASP A 96 -6.87 -13.64 -9.44
N CYS A 97 -6.88 -12.72 -8.46
CA CYS A 97 -5.98 -11.57 -8.41
C CYS A 97 -4.51 -11.99 -8.55
N ASN A 98 -3.81 -11.38 -9.51
CA ASN A 98 -2.39 -11.63 -9.80
C ASN A 98 -1.55 -10.35 -9.77
N ILE A 99 -2.01 -9.32 -9.04
CA ILE A 99 -1.27 -8.08 -8.87
C ILE A 99 0.06 -8.39 -8.18
N LEU A 100 1.16 -8.18 -8.89
CA LEU A 100 2.51 -8.41 -8.39
C LEU A 100 2.98 -7.23 -7.53
N TYR A 101 4.01 -7.47 -6.72
CA TYR A 101 4.70 -6.46 -5.92
C TYR A 101 3.91 -5.84 -4.77
N ILE A 102 2.68 -6.30 -4.50
CA ILE A 102 1.96 -5.96 -3.27
C ILE A 102 2.78 -6.44 -2.06
N ASN A 103 2.99 -5.55 -1.10
CA ASN A 103 3.68 -5.78 0.15
C ASN A 103 3.25 -4.70 1.16
N ASP A 104 3.76 -4.77 2.38
CA ASP A 104 3.67 -3.68 3.36
C ASP A 104 4.07 -2.35 2.71
N SER A 105 3.16 -1.36 2.78
CA SER A 105 3.34 -0.03 2.18
C SER A 105 4.58 0.71 2.70
N LYS A 106 5.14 0.34 3.85
CA LYS A 106 6.40 0.92 4.37
C LYS A 106 7.63 0.34 3.70
N GLN A 107 7.52 -0.85 3.08
CA GLN A 107 8.61 -1.51 2.35
C GLN A 107 8.66 -1.13 0.87
N LEU A 108 7.67 -0.37 0.39
CA LEU A 108 7.58 0.09 -1.00
C LEU A 108 8.04 1.54 -1.12
N SER A 109 8.72 1.86 -2.23
CA SER A 109 8.98 3.26 -2.58
C SER A 109 7.67 3.98 -2.90
N GLU A 110 7.65 5.29 -2.71
CA GLU A 110 6.47 6.12 -2.99
C GLU A 110 5.96 5.93 -4.43
N LYS A 111 6.86 6.02 -5.41
CA LYS A 111 6.55 5.74 -6.82
C LYS A 111 5.88 4.38 -7.02
N LYS A 112 6.42 3.33 -6.36
CA LYS A 112 5.85 1.98 -6.52
C LYS A 112 4.49 1.86 -5.86
N ARG A 113 4.25 2.54 -4.74
CA ARG A 113 2.92 2.59 -4.11
C ARG A 113 1.90 3.30 -4.97
N GLU A 114 2.27 4.42 -5.58
CA GLU A 114 1.39 5.16 -6.51
C GLU A 114 1.00 4.27 -7.71
N GLU A 115 1.99 3.60 -8.33
CA GLU A 115 1.72 2.62 -9.40
C GLU A 115 0.78 1.50 -8.94
N LEU A 116 1.02 0.93 -7.75
CA LEU A 116 0.19 -0.15 -7.21
C LEU A 116 -1.20 0.34 -6.80
N TYR A 117 -1.34 1.57 -6.30
CA TYR A 117 -2.63 2.18 -5.98
C TYR A 117 -3.53 2.20 -7.22
N ASP A 118 -3.02 2.66 -8.34
CA ASP A 118 -3.79 2.73 -9.59
C ASP A 118 -4.19 1.33 -10.09
N VAL A 119 -3.28 0.35 -10.00
CA VAL A 119 -3.57 -1.04 -10.36
C VAL A 119 -4.62 -1.66 -9.43
N ILE A 120 -4.42 -1.54 -8.11
CA ILE A 120 -5.33 -2.09 -7.10
C ILE A 120 -6.73 -1.48 -7.25
N THR A 121 -6.84 -0.16 -7.35
CA THR A 121 -8.14 0.52 -7.41
C THR A 121 -8.88 0.26 -8.71
N LYS A 122 -8.16 -0.06 -9.79
CA LYS A 122 -8.72 -0.47 -11.08
C LYS A 122 -9.19 -1.93 -11.09
N GLU A 123 -8.42 -2.83 -10.48
CA GLU A 123 -8.68 -4.28 -10.55
C GLU A 123 -9.51 -4.81 -9.36
N ALA A 124 -9.57 -4.09 -8.23
CA ALA A 124 -10.36 -4.49 -7.08
C ALA A 124 -11.85 -4.59 -7.43
N VAL A 125 -12.51 -5.60 -6.88
CA VAL A 125 -13.97 -5.78 -6.98
C VAL A 125 -14.69 -4.63 -6.27
N ALA A 126 -14.16 -4.24 -5.11
CA ALA A 126 -14.58 -3.05 -4.39
C ALA A 126 -13.43 -2.57 -3.51
N TRP A 127 -13.35 -1.26 -3.32
CA TRP A 127 -12.43 -0.66 -2.37
C TRP A 127 -13.04 0.62 -1.82
N ALA A 128 -12.62 1.01 -0.62
CA ALA A 128 -13.06 2.23 0.01
C ALA A 128 -12.02 2.72 1.02
N VAL A 129 -12.18 3.98 1.41
CA VAL A 129 -11.41 4.63 2.47
C VAL A 129 -12.35 5.27 3.48
N GLY A 130 -11.96 5.17 4.74
CA GLY A 130 -12.62 5.84 5.86
C GLY A 130 -11.61 6.70 6.62
N TYR A 131 -12.13 7.72 7.30
CA TYR A 131 -11.35 8.78 7.92
C TYR A 131 -11.85 9.03 9.34
N ALA A 132 -10.93 9.34 10.25
CA ALA A 132 -11.29 10.05 11.47
C ALA A 132 -10.42 11.29 11.60
N SER A 133 -11.07 12.44 11.75
CA SER A 133 -10.43 13.75 11.77
C SER A 133 -9.59 13.96 13.04
N PRO A 134 -8.66 14.92 13.06
CA PRO A 134 -7.91 15.28 14.26
C PRO A 134 -8.81 15.62 15.46
N GLU A 135 -9.89 16.36 15.24
CA GLU A 135 -10.87 16.71 16.27
C GLU A 135 -11.53 15.45 16.83
N ARG A 136 -11.92 14.51 15.94
CA ARG A 136 -12.50 13.25 16.35
C ARG A 136 -11.49 12.40 17.14
N ILE A 137 -10.23 12.36 16.72
CA ILE A 137 -9.16 11.66 17.43
C ILE A 137 -9.00 12.23 18.85
N ASP A 138 -9.05 13.55 19.00
CA ASP A 138 -8.95 14.21 20.30
C ASP A 138 -10.16 13.90 21.20
N GLU A 139 -11.37 13.79 20.63
CA GLU A 139 -12.59 13.45 21.37
C GLU A 139 -12.62 12.01 21.90
N ILE A 140 -12.28 11.03 21.06
CA ILE A 140 -12.51 9.60 21.35
C ILE A 140 -11.26 8.76 21.47
N ASN A 141 -10.08 9.38 21.44
CA ASN A 141 -8.76 8.75 21.36
C ASN A 141 -8.46 8.02 20.03
N ILE A 142 -7.16 7.82 19.78
CA ILE A 142 -6.67 7.27 18.51
C ILE A 142 -7.13 5.85 18.22
N LEU A 143 -7.34 5.01 19.24
CA LEU A 143 -7.76 3.63 19.03
C LEU A 143 -9.21 3.58 18.55
N GLN A 144 -10.12 4.32 19.19
CA GLN A 144 -11.52 4.35 18.78
C GLN A 144 -11.71 5.07 17.44
N ALA A 145 -10.96 6.15 17.20
CA ALA A 145 -10.96 6.84 15.91
C ALA A 145 -10.48 5.94 14.76
N THR A 146 -9.49 5.07 15.02
CA THR A 146 -9.07 4.05 14.07
C THR A 146 -10.22 3.09 13.75
N TYR A 147 -10.95 2.60 14.75
CA TYR A 147 -12.11 1.74 14.52
C TYR A 147 -13.25 2.43 13.79
N GLU A 148 -13.48 3.73 14.03
CA GLU A 148 -14.46 4.52 13.26
C GLU A 148 -14.08 4.62 11.78
N ALA A 149 -12.82 4.95 11.49
CA ALA A 149 -12.32 4.99 10.11
C ALA A 149 -12.45 3.60 9.43
N MET A 150 -12.13 2.51 10.12
CA MET A 150 -12.30 1.16 9.58
C MET A 150 -13.78 0.82 9.30
N ARG A 151 -14.69 1.13 10.23
CA ARG A 151 -16.14 0.93 10.03
C ARG A 151 -16.66 1.74 8.85
N GLU A 152 -16.23 2.99 8.72
CA GLU A 152 -16.60 3.85 7.60
C GLU A 152 -16.10 3.26 6.27
N ALA A 153 -14.87 2.77 6.21
CA ALA A 153 -14.32 2.12 5.02
C ALA A 153 -15.14 0.88 4.63
N ILE A 154 -15.42 -0.01 5.59
CA ILE A 154 -16.25 -1.22 5.36
C ILE A 154 -17.63 -0.84 4.85
N GLY A 155 -18.29 0.14 5.48
CA GLY A 155 -19.67 0.54 5.18
C GLY A 155 -19.86 1.15 3.77
N LYS A 156 -18.77 1.57 3.12
CA LYS A 156 -18.78 2.12 1.75
C LYS A 156 -18.59 1.04 0.67
N LEU A 157 -18.25 -0.19 1.03
CA LEU A 157 -18.00 -1.26 0.06
C LEU A 157 -19.30 -1.77 -0.56
N SER A 158 -19.29 -1.85 -1.88
CA SER A 158 -20.35 -2.52 -2.66
C SER A 158 -19.67 -3.33 -3.76
N PRO A 159 -19.76 -4.67 -3.76
CA PRO A 159 -20.51 -5.51 -2.81
C PRO A 159 -19.97 -5.48 -1.37
N ALA A 160 -20.82 -5.84 -0.42
CA ALA A 160 -20.43 -5.96 0.99
C ALA A 160 -19.51 -7.18 1.21
N PRO A 161 -18.54 -7.12 2.13
CA PRO A 161 -17.67 -8.26 2.45
C PRO A 161 -18.41 -9.41 3.15
N ASP A 162 -18.00 -10.64 2.85
CA ASP A 162 -18.42 -11.83 3.60
C ASP A 162 -17.47 -12.12 4.79
N LEU A 163 -16.20 -11.73 4.65
CA LEU A 163 -15.12 -11.95 5.62
C LEU A 163 -14.17 -10.75 5.63
N LEU A 164 -13.74 -10.34 6.82
CA LEU A 164 -12.72 -9.32 7.02
C LEU A 164 -11.40 -9.96 7.48
N LEU A 165 -10.32 -9.65 6.78
CA LEU A 165 -8.93 -9.90 7.21
C LEU A 165 -8.37 -8.57 7.71
N ASN A 166 -8.03 -8.49 9.00
CA ASN A 166 -7.60 -7.25 9.64
C ASN A 166 -6.15 -7.34 10.12
N ASP A 167 -5.38 -6.26 10.04
CA ASP A 167 -4.06 -6.23 10.71
C ASP A 167 -4.21 -6.10 12.23
N ALA A 168 -3.88 -7.18 12.94
CA ALA A 168 -3.77 -7.30 14.39
C ALA A 168 -5.01 -6.93 15.26
N VAL A 169 -6.11 -6.44 14.70
CA VAL A 169 -7.26 -5.92 15.46
C VAL A 169 -8.60 -6.59 15.12
N THR A 170 -9.50 -6.61 16.10
CA THR A 170 -10.93 -6.89 15.88
C THR A 170 -11.69 -5.58 15.96
N ILE A 171 -12.48 -5.25 14.93
CA ILE A 171 -13.20 -3.99 14.80
C ILE A 171 -14.54 -4.12 15.52
N PRO A 172 -14.77 -3.37 16.63
CA PRO A 172 -16.02 -3.44 17.35
C PRO A 172 -17.18 -2.88 16.51
N GLY A 173 -18.39 -3.40 16.74
CA GLY A 173 -19.60 -2.93 16.06
C GLY A 173 -19.77 -3.42 14.62
N VAL A 174 -18.97 -4.38 14.17
CA VAL A 174 -19.08 -5.02 12.85
C VAL A 174 -19.46 -6.49 13.03
N SER A 175 -20.60 -6.89 12.45
CA SER A 175 -21.14 -8.26 12.54
C SER A 175 -20.53 -9.22 11.53
N ILE A 176 -19.85 -8.71 10.50
CA ILE A 176 -19.12 -9.53 9.51
C ILE A 176 -18.04 -10.31 10.25
N ARG A 177 -17.83 -11.58 9.88
CA ARG A 177 -16.77 -12.41 10.46
C ARG A 177 -15.41 -11.75 10.25
N GLN A 178 -14.59 -11.72 11.29
CA GLN A 178 -13.28 -11.08 11.27
C GLN A 178 -12.18 -12.07 11.63
N VAL A 179 -11.05 -11.96 10.95
CA VAL A 179 -9.84 -12.74 11.20
C VAL A 179 -8.69 -11.75 11.44
N PRO A 180 -8.34 -11.48 12.72
CA PRO A 180 -7.19 -10.64 13.04
C PRO A 180 -5.89 -11.40 12.75
N ILE A 181 -4.97 -10.77 12.02
CA ILE A 181 -3.69 -11.36 11.60
C ILE A 181 -2.56 -10.47 12.10
N ILE A 182 -1.67 -11.01 12.93
CA ILE A 182 -0.48 -10.27 13.38
C ILE A 182 0.47 -10.07 12.19
N LYS A 183 0.78 -8.81 11.86
CA LYS A 183 1.56 -8.41 10.67
C LYS A 183 0.85 -8.87 9.40
N GLY A 184 -0.42 -8.52 9.30
CA GLY A 184 -1.32 -8.92 8.22
C GLY A 184 -0.88 -8.39 6.86
N ASP A 185 -0.36 -7.17 6.82
CA ASP A 185 0.21 -6.50 5.64
C ASP A 185 1.30 -7.33 4.92
N ALA A 186 2.10 -8.08 5.68
CA ALA A 186 3.15 -8.96 5.18
C ALA A 186 2.71 -10.42 4.97
N LYS A 187 1.44 -10.75 5.23
CA LYS A 187 0.94 -12.15 5.19
C LYS A 187 -0.36 -12.36 4.41
N SER A 188 -1.09 -11.30 4.10
CA SER A 188 -2.33 -11.30 3.32
C SER A 188 -2.21 -10.27 2.21
N ILE A 189 -2.49 -10.70 0.97
CA ILE A 189 -2.46 -9.79 -0.18
C ILE A 189 -3.53 -8.72 -0.05
N SER A 190 -4.69 -9.06 0.52
CA SER A 190 -5.81 -8.14 0.70
C SER A 190 -5.47 -7.05 1.71
N ILE A 191 -4.84 -7.41 2.85
CA ILE A 191 -4.37 -6.42 3.84
C ILE A 191 -3.26 -5.56 3.24
N GLY A 192 -2.31 -6.16 2.52
CA GLY A 192 -1.27 -5.42 1.80
C GLY A 192 -1.85 -4.39 0.83
N ALA A 193 -2.88 -4.75 0.06
CA ALA A 193 -3.58 -3.84 -0.84
C ALA A 193 -4.28 -2.71 -0.08
N ALA A 194 -4.98 -3.02 1.02
CA ALA A 194 -5.62 -2.03 1.88
C ALA A 194 -4.60 -1.05 2.48
N SER A 195 -3.42 -1.53 2.90
CA SER A 195 -2.34 -0.69 3.41
C SER A 195 -1.86 0.34 2.39
N ILE A 196 -1.73 -0.07 1.11
CA ILE A 196 -1.31 0.81 0.02
C ILE A 196 -2.38 1.84 -0.27
N VAL A 197 -3.65 1.43 -0.36
CA VAL A 197 -4.79 2.33 -0.59
C VAL A 197 -4.89 3.38 0.52
N ALA A 198 -4.78 2.96 1.78
CA ALA A 198 -4.80 3.87 2.92
C ALA A 198 -3.60 4.84 2.88
N LYS A 199 -2.39 4.31 2.66
CA LYS A 199 -1.13 5.08 2.67
C LYS A 199 -1.09 6.15 1.60
N VAL A 200 -1.36 5.79 0.34
CA VAL A 200 -1.35 6.74 -0.78
C VAL A 200 -2.43 7.81 -0.60
N THR A 201 -3.63 7.41 -0.20
CA THR A 201 -4.73 8.35 0.07
C THR A 201 -4.34 9.36 1.15
N ARG A 202 -3.77 8.90 2.26
CA ARG A 202 -3.34 9.80 3.34
C ARG A 202 -2.17 10.69 2.92
N ASP A 203 -1.18 10.17 2.20
CA ASP A 203 -0.01 10.94 1.80
C ASP A 203 -0.38 12.08 0.83
N ARG A 204 -1.25 11.80 -0.15
CA ARG A 204 -1.84 12.81 -1.05
C ARG A 204 -2.59 13.89 -0.28
N LEU A 205 -3.36 13.52 0.75
CA LEU A 205 -4.04 14.49 1.61
C LEU A 205 -3.06 15.37 2.41
N MET A 206 -1.97 14.79 2.91
CA MET A 206 -0.95 15.56 3.64
C MET A 206 -0.18 16.52 2.71
N GLU A 207 -0.02 16.19 1.43
CA GLU A 207 0.52 17.11 0.42
C GLU A 207 -0.42 18.28 0.18
N GLN A 208 -1.72 18.04 0.04
CA GLN A 208 -2.71 19.11 -0.06
C GLN A 208 -2.70 20.03 1.18
N TYR A 209 -2.51 19.48 2.37
CA TYR A 209 -2.34 20.30 3.57
C TYR A 209 -1.04 21.10 3.58
N ALA A 210 0.01 20.66 2.89
CA ALA A 210 1.24 21.43 2.75
C ALA A 210 1.05 22.69 1.91
N ASP A 211 0.13 22.67 0.93
CA ASP A 211 -0.22 23.86 0.15
C ASP A 211 -0.95 24.91 1.01
N VAL A 212 -1.74 24.46 1.99
CA VAL A 212 -2.52 25.33 2.89
C VAL A 212 -1.69 25.81 4.09
N PHE A 213 -0.80 24.96 4.60
CA PHE A 213 0.04 25.20 5.77
C PHE A 213 1.53 24.98 5.43
N PRO A 214 2.13 25.85 4.60
CA PRO A 214 3.46 25.63 4.05
C PRO A 214 4.58 25.62 5.10
N GLU A 215 4.34 26.19 6.28
CA GLU A 215 5.33 26.31 7.35
C GLU A 215 5.72 24.97 7.99
N TYR A 216 4.88 23.94 7.86
CA TYR A 216 4.97 22.71 8.65
C TYR A 216 5.58 21.52 7.90
N ASP A 217 5.96 21.70 6.62
CA ASP A 217 6.60 20.67 5.78
C ASP A 217 5.80 19.35 5.68
N PHE A 218 4.46 19.45 5.66
CA PHE A 218 3.57 18.28 5.66
C PHE A 218 3.75 17.37 4.44
N ALA A 219 4.21 17.91 3.31
CA ALA A 219 4.52 17.14 2.12
C ALA A 219 5.65 16.13 2.37
N SER A 220 6.66 16.48 3.17
CA SER A 220 7.77 15.57 3.48
C SER A 220 7.45 14.70 4.70
N ASN A 221 7.08 15.34 5.82
CA ASN A 221 6.94 14.62 7.09
C ASN A 221 5.58 13.93 7.27
N LYS A 222 4.59 14.17 6.39
CA LYS A 222 3.24 13.58 6.43
C LYS A 222 2.53 13.72 7.79
N GLY A 223 2.85 14.78 8.55
CA GLY A 223 2.33 15.09 9.88
C GLY A 223 3.05 14.41 11.04
N TYR A 224 4.09 13.59 10.79
CA TYR A 224 4.91 13.01 11.86
C TYR A 224 5.76 14.10 12.53
N GLY A 225 6.05 13.94 13.83
CA GLY A 225 6.84 14.89 14.63
C GLY A 225 8.33 14.90 14.27
N SER A 226 8.67 15.27 13.04
CA SER A 226 10.05 15.54 12.62
C SER A 226 10.60 16.78 13.34
N ALA A 227 11.92 16.94 13.37
CA ALA A 227 12.54 18.13 13.95
C ALA A 227 12.02 19.43 13.30
N ALA A 228 11.84 19.43 11.97
CA ALA A 228 11.28 20.55 11.23
C ALA A 228 9.82 20.84 11.62
N HIS A 229 8.98 19.80 11.72
CA HIS A 229 7.59 19.95 12.12
C HIS A 229 7.45 20.49 13.55
N ILE A 230 8.22 19.96 14.51
CA ILE A 230 8.19 20.43 15.90
C ILE A 230 8.69 21.88 16.00
N ALA A 231 9.71 22.26 15.21
CA ALA A 231 10.17 23.64 15.15
C ALA A 231 9.10 24.59 14.61
N ALA A 232 8.44 24.22 13.51
CA ALA A 232 7.32 24.96 12.94
C ALA A 232 6.16 25.10 13.93
N LEU A 233 5.78 24.00 14.59
CA LEU A 233 4.74 23.99 15.62
C LEU A 233 5.03 24.98 16.75
N LYS A 234 6.29 25.07 17.21
CA LYS A 234 6.69 26.04 18.25
C LYS A 234 6.73 27.48 17.74
N GLN A 235 7.06 27.70 16.48
CA GLN A 235 7.19 29.03 15.89
C GLN A 235 5.83 29.63 15.48
N TYR A 236 4.96 28.82 14.88
CA TYR A 236 3.72 29.27 14.25
C TYR A 236 2.46 28.82 15.01
N GLY A 237 2.60 27.94 16.01
CA GLY A 237 1.48 27.38 16.77
C GLY A 237 0.79 26.20 16.04
N PRO A 238 -0.21 25.56 16.66
CA PRO A 238 -0.97 24.48 16.03
C PRO A 238 -1.94 25.01 14.96
N THR A 239 -2.12 24.21 13.91
CA THR A 239 -3.15 24.41 12.88
C THR A 239 -4.41 23.58 13.19
N PRO A 240 -5.55 23.81 12.52
CA PRO A 240 -6.77 23.01 12.71
C PRO A 240 -6.57 21.50 12.49
N ILE A 241 -5.55 21.10 11.71
CA ILE A 241 -5.29 19.68 11.47
C ILE A 241 -4.38 19.03 12.51
N HIS A 242 -3.90 19.76 13.52
CA HIS A 242 -3.14 19.18 14.61
C HIS A 242 -4.05 18.46 15.61
N ARG A 243 -3.54 17.37 16.17
CA ARG A 243 -4.20 16.62 17.24
C ARG A 243 -3.77 17.22 18.57
N HIS A 244 -4.61 18.03 19.18
CA HIS A 244 -4.30 18.74 20.41
C HIS A 244 -3.91 17.78 21.54
N SER A 245 -4.53 16.59 21.58
CA SER A 245 -4.18 15.56 22.57
C SER A 245 -2.74 15.03 22.45
N PHE A 246 -2.10 15.17 21.28
CA PHE A 246 -0.75 14.64 20.99
C PHE A 246 0.35 15.67 21.18
N ILE A 247 0.01 16.96 21.19
CA ILE A 247 0.99 18.06 21.20
C ILE A 247 1.12 18.78 22.54
N LYS A 248 0.44 18.30 23.59
CA LYS A 248 0.48 18.89 24.94
C LYS A 248 1.90 19.06 25.49
N ASN A 249 2.77 18.09 25.20
CA ASN A 249 4.17 18.12 25.64
C ASN A 249 5.02 19.21 24.93
N PHE A 250 4.47 19.88 23.92
CA PHE A 250 5.09 21.02 23.25
C PHE A 250 4.58 22.38 23.76
N GLY A 251 3.62 22.39 24.71
CA GLY A 251 3.12 23.60 25.37
C GLY A 251 1.78 24.14 24.84
N PHE A 252 0.96 23.28 24.22
CA PHE A 252 -0.34 23.63 23.63
C PHE A 252 -1.51 22.84 24.23
#